data_AF-A0A7S0RE15-F1
#
_entry.id   AF-A0A7S0RE15-F1
#
_cell.length_a   1.000
_cell.length_b   1.000
_cell.length_c   1.000
_cell.angle_alpha   90.00
_cell.angle_beta   90.00
_cell.angle_gamma   90.00
#
_symmetry.space_group_name_H-M   'P 1'
#
loop_
_entity.id
_entity.type
_entity.pdbx_description
1 polymer ?
#
loop_
_entity_poly.entity_id
_entity_poly.type
_entity_poly.pdbx_seq_one_letter_code
_entity_poly.pdbx_strand_id
1 'polypeptide(L)'
;LHTPGHTPGSICVHIDGSKHGGAADGAGLLISGDTLFIGSCGRLDLPDCDNHKMFRSLQSTLADLPDSTIVYPGHNYGGRTTTIASERRAGLLRKMTEAEWRTMHRAVL
;
A
#
# COMPACT_ATOMS: atom_id res chain seq x y z
N LEU A 1 3.42 -10.43 -3.52
CA LEU A 1 4.03 -9.25 -4.14
C LEU A 1 5.16 -8.80 -3.23
N HIS A 2 6.39 -8.66 -3.73
CA HIS A 2 7.48 -8.09 -2.92
C HIS A 2 7.31 -6.58 -2.88
N THR A 3 7.17 -6.02 -1.68
CA THR A 3 6.82 -4.61 -1.47
C THR A 3 7.70 -3.99 -0.38
N PRO A 4 9.03 -3.91 -0.61
CA PRO A 4 9.97 -3.38 0.36
C PRO A 4 9.72 -1.88 0.62
N GLY A 5 10.14 -1.42 1.79
CA GLY A 5 10.05 -0.03 2.18
C GLY A 5 10.04 0.14 3.68
N HIS A 6 9.00 -0.40 4.33
CA HIS A 6 8.95 -0.46 5.79
C HIS A 6 10.06 -1.38 6.34
N THR A 7 10.22 -2.55 5.72
CA THR A 7 11.38 -3.43 5.90
C THR A 7 11.88 -3.94 4.54
N PRO A 8 13.10 -4.49 4.43
CA PRO A 8 13.59 -5.12 3.20
C PRO A 8 12.77 -6.34 2.78
N GLY A 9 12.21 -7.06 3.76
CA GLY A 9 11.44 -8.31 3.56
C GLY A 9 9.94 -8.12 3.42
N SER A 10 9.43 -6.88 3.43
CA SER A 10 8.00 -6.61 3.35
C SER A 10 7.37 -7.20 2.08
N ILE A 11 6.24 -7.87 2.25
CA ILE A 11 5.43 -8.43 1.16
C ILE A 11 3.97 -8.06 1.34
N CYS A 12 3.24 -8.00 0.22
CA CYS A 12 1.78 -8.02 0.21
C CYS A 12 1.29 -9.35 -0.39
N VAL A 13 0.25 -9.93 0.20
CA VAL A 13 -0.40 -11.14 -0.31
C VAL A 13 -1.66 -10.74 -1.06
N HIS A 14 -1.68 -10.95 -2.38
CA HIS A 14 -2.80 -10.60 -3.24
C HIS A 14 -3.52 -11.87 -3.71
N ILE A 15 -4.84 -11.92 -3.50
CA ILE A 15 -5.75 -12.96 -3.96
C ILE A 15 -6.57 -12.39 -5.11
N ASP A 16 -6.36 -12.93 -6.31
CA ASP A 16 -7.07 -12.53 -7.52
C ASP A 16 -8.51 -13.09 -7.51
N GLY A 17 -9.46 -12.19 -7.29
CA GLY A 17 -10.88 -12.53 -7.19
C GLY A 17 -11.48 -13.08 -8.48
N SER A 18 -10.93 -12.72 -9.65
CA SER A 18 -11.38 -13.23 -10.95
C SER A 18 -11.06 -14.72 -11.15
N LYS A 19 -10.12 -15.27 -10.36
CA LYS A 19 -9.62 -16.64 -10.51
C LYS A 19 -9.92 -17.55 -9.31
N HIS A 20 -10.08 -16.99 -8.11
CA HIS A 20 -10.11 -17.76 -6.87
C HIS A 20 -11.38 -17.51 -6.02
N GLY A 21 -12.42 -16.91 -6.60
CA GLY A 21 -13.70 -16.68 -5.91
C GLY A 21 -13.74 -15.46 -4.99
N GLY A 22 -12.62 -14.76 -4.81
CA GLY A 22 -12.54 -13.40 -4.26
C GLY A 22 -13.17 -13.17 -2.87
N ALA A 23 -13.22 -11.90 -2.47
CA ALA A 23 -14.17 -11.40 -1.50
C ALA A 23 -15.56 -11.26 -2.15
N ALA A 24 -16.51 -10.57 -1.49
CA ALA A 24 -17.86 -10.34 -2.02
C ALA A 24 -17.84 -9.96 -3.52
N ASP A 25 -18.73 -10.59 -4.29
CA ASP A 25 -18.93 -10.36 -5.72
C ASP A 25 -17.70 -10.61 -6.63
N GLY A 26 -16.74 -11.43 -6.18
CA GLY A 26 -15.55 -11.78 -6.96
C GLY A 26 -14.45 -10.73 -6.95
N ALA A 27 -14.51 -9.75 -6.03
CA ALA A 27 -13.46 -8.77 -5.83
C ALA A 27 -12.16 -9.40 -5.33
N GLY A 28 -11.00 -8.86 -5.73
CA GLY A 28 -9.71 -9.27 -5.18
C GLY A 28 -9.53 -8.87 -3.72
N LEU A 29 -8.57 -9.50 -3.03
CA LEU A 29 -8.19 -9.16 -1.66
C LEU A 29 -6.68 -8.97 -1.56
N LEU A 30 -6.25 -7.94 -0.82
CA LEU A 30 -4.85 -7.65 -0.56
C LEU A 30 -4.62 -7.60 0.96
N ILE A 31 -3.78 -8.50 1.49
CA ILE A 31 -3.20 -8.34 2.82
C ILE A 31 -1.92 -7.51 2.64
N SER A 32 -1.94 -6.26 3.06
CA SER A 32 -0.89 -5.29 2.73
C SER A 32 0.21 -5.16 3.78
N GLY A 33 0.06 -5.79 4.95
CA GLY A 33 0.97 -5.61 6.08
C GLY A 33 1.17 -4.13 6.37
N ASP A 34 2.42 -3.72 6.56
CA ASP A 34 2.79 -2.32 6.82
C ASP A 34 3.22 -1.55 5.56
N THR A 35 2.94 -2.09 4.36
CA THR A 35 3.18 -1.37 3.10
C THR A 35 2.10 -0.31 2.85
N LEU A 36 0.82 -0.64 3.07
CA LEU A 36 -0.30 0.26 2.83
C LEU A 36 -1.32 0.16 3.96
N PHE A 37 -1.59 1.30 4.60
CA PHE A 37 -2.70 1.51 5.52
C PHE A 37 -3.77 2.40 4.86
N ILE A 38 -4.85 2.67 5.58
CA ILE A 38 -5.86 3.62 5.12
C ILE A 38 -5.27 5.04 5.20
N GLY A 39 -4.97 5.63 4.04
CA GLY A 39 -4.41 6.98 3.93
C GLY A 39 -2.96 7.14 4.41
N SER A 40 -2.27 6.06 4.79
CA SER A 40 -0.89 6.11 5.30
C SER A 40 -0.11 4.81 5.00
N CYS A 41 1.11 4.70 5.50
CA CYS A 41 1.94 3.49 5.40
C CYS A 41 2.74 3.29 6.69
N GLY A 42 3.42 2.13 6.79
CA GLY A 42 4.36 1.86 7.87
C GLY A 42 5.49 2.87 7.91
N ARG A 43 6.06 3.06 9.11
CA ARG A 43 7.15 4.02 9.35
C ARG A 43 8.39 3.73 8.49
N LEU A 44 9.15 4.79 8.18
CA LEU A 44 10.29 4.79 7.25
C LEU A 44 11.53 5.47 7.85
N ASP A 45 11.72 5.31 9.16
CA ASP A 45 12.79 5.94 9.94
C ASP A 45 13.58 4.95 10.83
N LEU A 46 13.34 3.65 10.67
CA LEU A 46 14.08 2.59 11.38
C LEU A 46 15.26 2.09 10.54
N PRO A 47 16.23 1.38 11.15
CA PRO A 47 17.27 0.68 10.39
C PRO A 47 16.67 -0.19 9.29
N ASP A 48 17.33 -0.21 8.14
CA ASP A 48 16.98 -0.99 6.94
C ASP A 48 15.66 -0.65 6.23
N CYS A 49 14.89 0.33 6.70
CA CYS A 49 13.80 0.89 5.92
C CYS A 49 14.32 1.68 4.71
N ASP A 50 13.48 1.86 3.69
CA ASP A 50 13.86 2.54 2.46
C ASP A 50 12.68 3.33 1.87
N ASN A 51 12.77 4.65 1.97
CA ASN A 51 11.77 5.59 1.49
C ASN A 51 11.50 5.48 -0.02
N HIS A 52 12.54 5.24 -0.83
CA HIS A 52 12.41 5.13 -2.27
C HIS A 52 11.72 3.81 -2.65
N LYS A 53 12.08 2.71 -1.99
CA LYS A 53 11.41 1.42 -2.19
C LYS A 53 9.95 1.46 -1.77
N MET A 54 9.61 2.12 -0.66
CA MET A 54 8.20 2.29 -0.26
C MET A 54 7.40 3.01 -1.34
N PHE A 55 7.94 4.12 -1.86
CA PHE A 55 7.31 4.87 -2.95
C PHE A 55 7.06 3.97 -4.18
N ARG A 56 8.04 3.17 -4.59
CA ARG A 56 7.90 2.24 -5.74
C ARG A 56 6.88 1.13 -5.46
N SER A 57 6.91 0.55 -4.27
CA SER A 57 5.93 -0.47 -3.84
C SER A 57 4.50 0.06 -3.92
N LEU A 58 4.27 1.29 -3.46
CA LEU A 58 2.95 1.94 -3.53
C LEU A 58 2.59 2.31 -4.98
N GLN A 59 3.41 3.11 -5.64
CA GLN A 59 3.06 3.76 -6.92
C GLN A 59 3.22 2.90 -8.16
N SER A 60 3.98 1.80 -8.10
CA SER A 60 4.28 0.95 -9.26
C SER A 60 3.92 -0.51 -9.05
N THR A 61 3.49 -0.92 -7.85
CA THR A 61 3.07 -2.30 -7.59
C THR A 61 1.65 -2.35 -7.09
N LEU A 62 1.32 -1.64 -6.00
CA LEU A 62 -0.03 -1.66 -5.45
C LEU A 62 -1.02 -0.80 -6.25
N ALA A 63 -0.57 0.34 -6.78
CA ALA A 63 -1.41 1.22 -7.58
C ALA A 63 -1.94 0.58 -8.88
N ASP A 64 -1.28 -0.47 -9.38
CA ASP A 64 -1.65 -1.21 -10.61
C ASP A 64 -2.68 -2.32 -10.36
N LEU A 65 -3.05 -2.58 -9.11
CA LEU A 65 -4.07 -3.56 -8.77
C LEU A 65 -5.47 -3.07 -9.18
N PRO A 66 -6.44 -4.00 -9.42
CA PRO A 66 -7.81 -3.63 -9.73
C PRO A 66 -8.47 -2.78 -8.64
N ASP A 67 -9.25 -1.78 -9.03
CA ASP A 67 -9.95 -0.83 -8.16
C ASP A 67 -10.81 -1.49 -7.08
N SER A 68 -11.46 -2.60 -7.43
CA SER A 68 -12.33 -3.38 -6.55
C SER A 68 -11.56 -4.15 -5.47
N THR A 69 -10.24 -4.25 -5.57
CA THR A 69 -9.42 -5.01 -4.61
C THR A 69 -9.55 -4.39 -3.22
N ILE A 70 -10.00 -5.21 -2.27
CA ILE A 70 -10.15 -4.82 -0.86
C ILE A 70 -8.82 -4.98 -0.15
N VAL A 71 -8.40 -3.93 0.57
CA VAL A 71 -7.12 -3.88 1.27
C VAL A 71 -7.35 -4.10 2.77
N TYR A 72 -6.63 -5.09 3.31
CA TYR A 72 -6.56 -5.44 4.72
C TYR A 72 -5.17 -5.09 5.25
N PRO A 73 -5.03 -3.99 6.01
CA PRO A 73 -3.75 -3.54 6.52
C PRO A 73 -3.26 -4.38 7.72
N GLY A 74 -1.95 -4.35 7.97
CA GLY A 74 -1.34 -4.97 9.16
C GLY A 74 -1.70 -4.26 10.46
N HIS A 75 -1.98 -2.95 10.38
CA HIS A 75 -2.40 -2.11 11.50
C HIS A 75 -3.54 -1.18 11.08
N ASN A 76 -4.34 -0.72 12.05
CA ASN A 76 -5.49 0.13 11.80
C ASN A 76 -5.49 1.36 12.72
N TYR A 77 -5.57 2.54 12.10
CA TYR A 77 -5.75 3.84 12.77
C TYR A 77 -6.91 4.68 12.19
N GLY A 78 -7.64 4.18 11.18
CA GLY A 78 -8.65 4.93 10.43
C GLY A 78 -9.82 4.11 9.87
N GLY A 79 -9.84 2.79 10.07
CA GLY A 79 -10.88 1.85 9.61
C GLY A 79 -10.36 0.42 9.39
N ARG A 80 -11.25 -0.57 9.35
CA ARG A 80 -10.85 -1.99 9.22
C ARG A 80 -10.27 -2.34 7.85
N THR A 81 -10.78 -1.74 6.79
CA THR A 81 -10.42 -2.03 5.39
C THR A 81 -10.57 -0.78 4.52
N THR A 82 -9.84 -0.73 3.41
CA THR A 82 -10.00 0.25 2.32
C THR A 82 -10.06 -0.49 0.98
N THR A 83 -10.09 0.23 -0.14
CA THR A 83 -9.95 -0.35 -1.48
C THR A 83 -8.86 0.37 -2.26
N ILE A 84 -8.31 -0.30 -3.27
CA ILE A 84 -7.34 0.32 -4.17
C ILE A 84 -7.93 1.59 -4.80
N ALA A 85 -9.22 1.59 -5.18
CA ALA A 85 -9.89 2.76 -5.70
C ALA A 85 -9.92 3.94 -4.71
N SER A 86 -10.22 3.68 -3.44
CA SER A 86 -10.27 4.71 -2.40
C SER A 86 -8.89 5.29 -2.12
N GLU A 87 -7.87 4.44 -2.00
CA GLU A 87 -6.49 4.89 -1.80
C GLU A 87 -5.93 5.63 -3.03
N ARG A 88 -6.39 5.30 -4.25
CA ARG A 88 -6.01 6.04 -5.46
C ARG A 88 -6.68 7.40 -5.57
N ARG A 89 -7.90 7.54 -5.04
CA ARG A 89 -8.63 8.83 -5.03
C ARG A 89 -8.13 9.76 -3.93
N ALA A 90 -7.87 9.26 -2.74
CA ALA A 90 -7.68 10.09 -1.55
C ALA A 90 -6.53 9.65 -0.63
N GLY A 91 -5.89 8.52 -0.89
CA GLY A 91 -4.82 7.95 -0.05
C GLY A 91 -3.44 8.03 -0.68
N LEU A 92 -2.56 7.09 -0.30
CA LEU A 92 -1.16 7.07 -0.77
C LEU A 92 -0.96 6.45 -2.15
N LEU A 93 -2.01 5.89 -2.77
CA LEU A 93 -1.96 5.43 -4.16
C LEU A 93 -2.36 6.52 -5.16
N ARG A 94 -2.70 7.73 -4.69
CA ARG A 94 -2.94 8.86 -5.60
C ARG A 94 -1.68 9.14 -6.42
N LYS A 95 -1.87 9.55 -7.67
CA LYS A 95 -0.73 9.93 -8.52
C LYS A 95 0.06 11.04 -7.82
N MET A 96 1.35 10.76 -7.62
CA MET A 96 2.30 11.68 -7.03
C MET A 96 3.70 11.34 -7.54
N THR A 97 4.52 12.36 -7.68
CA THR A 97 5.93 12.26 -8.05
C THR A 97 6.75 11.84 -6.84
N GLU A 98 7.95 11.31 -7.11
CA GLU A 98 8.90 10.97 -6.05
C GLU A 98 9.35 12.22 -5.27
N ALA A 99 9.39 13.38 -5.91
CA ALA A 99 9.72 14.64 -5.25
C ALA A 99 8.64 15.07 -4.24
N GLU A 100 7.36 14.93 -4.59
CA GLU A 100 6.24 15.17 -3.67
C GLU A 100 6.29 14.18 -2.50
N TRP A 101 6.53 12.90 -2.78
CA TRP A 101 6.69 11.87 -1.74
C TRP A 101 7.81 12.21 -0.75
N ARG A 102 9.00 12.56 -1.27
CA ARG A 102 10.16 12.95 -0.46
C ARG A 102 9.90 14.23 0.34
N THR A 103 9.03 15.10 -0.14
CA THR A 103 8.62 16.32 0.60
C THR A 103 7.72 15.96 1.77
N MET A 104 6.77 15.02 1.59
CA MET A 104 5.89 14.52 2.65
C MET A 104 6.63 13.75 3.74
N HIS A 105 7.68 13.00 3.38
CA HIS A 105 8.45 12.14 4.28
C HIS A 105 9.84 12.70 4.60
N ARG A 106 10.03 14.01 4.42
CA ARG A 106 11.25 14.67 4.83
C ARG A 106 11.28 14.64 6.36
N ALA A 107 12.08 13.73 6.90
CA ALA A 107 12.46 13.81 8.31
C ALA A 107 13.01 15.22 8.54
N VAL A 108 12.44 15.93 9.51
CA VAL A 108 13.09 17.09 10.11
C VAL A 108 14.32 16.52 10.80
N LEU A 109 15.45 16.47 10.07
CA LEU A 109 16.78 16.36 10.65
C LEU A 109 17.23 17.76 11.04
#